data_AF-A0A0N4WK66-F1
#
_entry.id   AF-A0A0N4WK66-F1
#
_cell.length_a   1.000
_cell.length_b   1.000
_cell.length_c   1.000
_cell.angle_alpha   90.00
_cell.angle_beta   90.00
_cell.angle_gamma   90.00
#
_symmetry.space_group_name_H-M   'P 1'
#
loop_
_entity.id
_entity.type
_entity.pdbx_description
1 polymer ?
#
loop_
_entity_poly.entity_id
_entity_poly.type
_entity_poly.pdbx_seq_one_letter_code
_entity_poly.pdbx_strand_id
1 'polypeptide(L)'
;GVYVRRAAQARCPEQFADFYCCSLKPRHRVIAAGGMPPLEFEWERKRTAQRERFGTYGLKSGVDPAICWPTVEEIEEEQAVGLYREYDLCVREMNALKQKKEAKEAARIAELEKNLQKYPEMLAKYEASQVKAEKERDEKEIALENRIREIQEYFGYWMDPKDPRFEVMLQQKEQEEKKAAKLAKKAEQQKKRIADVV
;
A
#
# COMPACT_ATOMS: atom_id res chain seq x y z
N GLY A 1 8.33 90.25 35.28
CA GLY A 1 6.92 89.86 35.17
C GLY A 1 6.82 88.36 35.29
N VAL A 2 6.05 87.87 36.25
CA VAL A 2 5.99 86.47 36.70
C VAL A 2 5.30 85.59 35.65
N TYR A 3 5.99 84.55 35.18
CA TYR A 3 5.41 83.48 34.35
C TYR A 3 4.66 82.50 35.26
N VAL A 4 3.33 82.62 35.33
CA VAL A 4 2.47 81.66 36.01
C VAL A 4 2.24 80.48 35.07
N ARG A 5 2.94 79.37 35.33
CA ARG A 5 2.64 78.06 34.72
C ARG A 5 1.23 77.66 35.15
N ARG A 6 0.28 77.58 34.20
CA ARG A 6 -0.99 76.89 34.42
C ARG A 6 -0.69 75.42 34.68
N ALA A 7 -0.86 74.99 35.93
CA ALA A 7 -0.89 73.59 36.31
C ALA A 7 -2.03 72.92 35.53
N ALA A 8 -1.68 72.03 34.60
CA ALA A 8 -2.63 71.11 34.00
C ALA A 8 -3.11 70.19 35.13
N GLN A 9 -4.36 70.41 35.56
CA GLN A 9 -5.08 69.47 36.42
C GLN A 9 -5.03 68.09 35.77
N ALA A 10 -4.34 67.16 36.43
CA ALA A 10 -4.41 65.74 36.14
C ALA A 10 -5.87 65.31 36.24
N ARG A 11 -6.52 65.06 35.09
CA ARG A 11 -7.82 64.39 35.06
C ARG A 11 -7.57 62.93 35.45
N CYS A 12 -8.28 62.47 36.48
CA CYS A 12 -8.34 61.06 36.83
C CYS A 12 -8.68 60.22 35.59
N PRO A 13 -7.97 59.11 35.32
CA PRO A 13 -8.26 58.23 34.20
C PRO A 13 -9.62 57.53 34.29
N GLU A 14 -10.30 57.60 35.44
CA GLU A 14 -11.61 56.96 35.65
C GLU A 14 -12.74 57.57 34.83
N GLN A 15 -12.62 58.81 34.34
CA GLN A 15 -13.73 59.52 33.69
C GLN A 15 -13.78 59.39 32.16
N PHE A 16 -12.76 58.78 31.52
CA PHE A 16 -12.70 58.69 30.05
C PHE A 16 -13.41 57.45 29.46
N ALA A 17 -13.74 56.45 30.27
CA ALA A 17 -14.42 55.23 29.80
C ALA A 17 -15.96 55.37 29.75
N ASP A 18 -16.52 56.37 30.43
CA ASP A 18 -17.98 56.49 30.60
C ASP A 18 -18.72 57.05 29.38
N PHE A 19 -18.02 57.70 28.43
CA PHE A 19 -18.66 58.47 27.37
C PHE A 19 -18.95 57.72 26.05
N TYR A 20 -18.50 56.47 25.87
CA TYR A 20 -18.69 55.72 24.61
C TYR A 20 -19.25 54.30 24.78
N CYS A 21 -20.08 54.05 25.80
CA CYS A 21 -20.57 52.71 26.13
C CYS A 21 -22.08 52.70 26.50
N CYS A 22 -22.89 53.47 25.79
CA CYS A 22 -24.30 53.67 26.16
C CYS A 22 -25.22 52.45 25.92
N SER A 23 -24.82 51.43 25.12
CA SER A 23 -25.66 50.25 24.84
C SER A 23 -25.21 48.94 25.51
N LEU A 24 -24.05 48.90 26.18
CA LEU A 24 -23.56 47.68 26.81
C LEU A 24 -24.19 47.49 28.20
N LYS A 25 -24.65 46.26 28.47
CA LYS A 25 -25.16 45.86 29.79
C LYS A 25 -24.10 46.07 30.88
N PRO A 26 -24.49 46.30 32.15
CA PRO A 26 -23.56 46.52 33.26
C PRO A 26 -22.43 45.47 33.34
N ARG A 27 -22.75 44.18 33.13
CA ARG A 27 -21.75 43.09 33.06
C ARG A 27 -20.65 43.35 32.03
N HIS A 28 -21.00 43.78 30.82
CA HIS A 28 -20.02 43.96 29.74
C HIS A 28 -19.11 45.16 29.99
N ARG A 29 -19.59 46.17 30.74
CA ARG A 29 -18.75 47.30 31.20
C ARG A 29 -17.67 46.82 32.16
N VAL A 30 -18.03 45.94 33.10
CA VAL A 30 -17.08 45.35 34.05
C VAL A 30 -16.02 44.50 33.32
N ILE A 31 -16.43 43.72 32.33
CA ILE A 31 -15.51 42.92 31.51
C ILE A 31 -14.55 43.82 30.71
N ALA A 32 -15.06 44.89 30.08
CA ALA A 32 -14.24 45.84 29.32
C ALA A 32 -13.24 46.59 30.22
N ALA A 33 -13.60 46.84 31.47
CA ALA A 33 -12.70 47.42 32.48
C ALA A 33 -11.69 46.40 33.04
N GLY A 34 -11.69 45.14 32.58
CA GLY A 34 -10.85 44.05 33.10
C GLY A 34 -11.26 43.56 34.49
N GLY A 35 -12.44 43.97 34.96
CA GLY A 35 -13.03 43.54 36.22
C GLY A 35 -13.69 42.16 36.12
N MET A 36 -14.05 41.61 37.28
CA MET A 36 -14.74 40.34 37.36
C MET A 36 -16.26 40.52 37.23
N PRO A 37 -16.92 39.90 36.24
CA PRO A 37 -18.37 40.00 36.11
C PRO A 37 -19.09 39.24 37.24
N PRO A 38 -20.22 39.76 37.74
CA PRO A 38 -21.04 39.08 38.74
C PRO A 38 -21.65 37.77 38.17
N LEU A 39 -21.95 36.82 39.05
CA LEU A 39 -22.61 35.56 38.68
C LEU A 39 -24.12 35.78 38.54
N GLU A 40 -24.61 35.89 37.32
CA GLU A 40 -26.02 36.13 37.03
C GLU A 40 -26.74 34.87 36.51
N PHE A 41 -26.05 34.02 35.76
CA PHE A 41 -26.68 32.88 35.08
C PHE A 41 -26.38 31.53 35.76
N GLU A 42 -27.30 30.57 35.60
CA GLU A 42 -27.15 29.23 36.16
C GLU A 42 -25.97 28.45 35.54
N TRP A 43 -25.67 28.66 34.26
CA TRP A 43 -24.54 28.01 33.60
C TRP A 43 -23.19 28.49 34.16
N GLU A 44 -23.10 29.73 34.63
CA GLU A 44 -21.88 30.28 35.26
C GLU A 44 -21.59 29.61 36.61
N ARG A 45 -22.62 29.01 37.22
CA ARG A 45 -22.50 28.24 38.46
C ARG A 45 -22.08 26.79 38.20
N LYS A 46 -22.08 26.31 36.95
CA LYS A 46 -21.64 24.94 36.63
C LYS A 46 -20.13 24.80 36.83
N ARG A 47 -19.70 23.57 37.12
CA ARG A 47 -18.29 23.19 37.35
C ARG A 47 -17.35 23.69 36.25
N THR A 48 -17.75 23.56 34.99
CA THR A 48 -16.97 23.99 33.82
C THR A 48 -16.71 25.50 33.80
N ALA A 49 -17.75 26.32 33.95
CA ALA A 49 -17.62 27.77 33.96
C ALA A 49 -16.84 28.30 35.17
N GLN A 50 -16.94 27.62 36.32
CA GLN A 50 -16.12 27.95 37.49
C GLN A 50 -14.63 27.67 37.26
N ARG A 51 -14.29 26.57 36.58
CA ARG A 51 -12.89 26.25 36.18
C ARG A 51 -12.33 27.31 35.23
N GLU A 52 -13.11 27.73 34.24
CA GLU A 52 -12.72 28.80 33.31
C GLU A 52 -12.53 30.14 34.02
N ARG A 53 -13.42 30.48 34.96
CA ARG A 53 -13.32 31.69 35.79
C ARG A 53 -12.08 31.65 36.69
N PHE A 54 -11.76 30.50 37.27
CA PHE A 54 -10.53 30.31 38.03
C PHE A 54 -9.28 30.45 37.14
N GLY A 55 -9.30 29.93 35.91
CA GLY A 55 -8.20 30.09 34.96
C GLY A 55 -7.96 31.54 34.52
N THR A 56 -9.02 32.34 34.41
CA THR A 56 -8.94 33.76 33.97
C THR A 56 -8.58 34.73 35.10
N TYR A 57 -9.16 34.55 36.29
CA TYR A 57 -8.99 35.48 37.40
C TYR A 57 -8.14 34.95 38.57
N GLY A 58 -7.76 33.66 38.53
CA GLY A 58 -7.00 33.00 39.60
C GLY A 58 -7.75 32.98 40.93
N LEU A 59 -7.00 33.08 42.02
CA LEU A 59 -7.52 33.09 43.40
C LEU A 59 -8.46 34.27 43.70
N LYS A 60 -8.40 35.35 42.92
CA LYS A 60 -9.31 36.51 43.06
C LYS A 60 -10.77 36.13 42.79
N SER A 61 -11.00 35.00 42.10
CA SER A 61 -12.33 34.48 41.80
C SER A 61 -13.08 33.91 42.99
N GLY A 62 -12.39 33.61 44.10
CA GLY A 62 -13.01 32.95 45.26
C GLY A 62 -13.54 31.54 44.94
N VAL A 63 -13.13 30.96 43.81
CA VAL A 63 -13.44 29.56 43.46
C VAL A 63 -12.42 28.65 44.12
N ASP A 64 -12.90 27.60 44.78
CA ASP A 64 -12.05 26.60 45.40
C ASP A 64 -11.25 25.82 44.33
N PRO A 65 -9.90 25.79 44.41
CA PRO A 65 -9.06 25.10 43.42
C PRO A 65 -9.33 23.59 43.31
N ALA A 66 -9.93 22.98 44.35
CA ALA A 66 -10.30 21.56 44.35
C ALA A 66 -11.29 21.22 43.23
N ILE A 67 -12.14 22.17 42.84
CA ILE A 67 -13.15 22.00 41.78
C ILE A 67 -12.49 21.75 40.42
N CYS A 68 -11.24 22.21 40.22
CA CYS A 68 -10.49 22.02 38.99
C CYS A 68 -10.07 20.56 38.74
N TRP A 69 -9.93 19.78 39.80
CA TRP A 69 -9.59 18.37 39.69
C TRP A 69 -10.83 17.53 39.40
N PRO A 70 -10.68 16.44 38.63
CA PRO A 70 -11.77 15.50 38.43
C PRO A 70 -12.15 14.81 39.74
N THR A 71 -13.42 14.42 39.85
CA THR A 71 -13.91 13.63 41.00
C THR A 71 -13.54 12.16 40.85
N VAL A 72 -13.50 11.42 41.96
CA VAL A 72 -13.18 9.98 41.95
C VAL A 72 -14.12 9.20 41.02
N GLU A 73 -15.41 9.54 41.03
CA GLU A 73 -16.42 8.96 40.13
C GLU A 73 -16.08 9.21 38.64
N GLU A 74 -15.63 10.42 38.28
CA GLU A 74 -15.23 10.75 36.90
C GLU A 74 -13.99 9.93 36.49
N ILE A 75 -13.04 9.72 37.42
CA ILE A 75 -11.85 8.90 37.17
C ILE A 75 -12.22 7.43 36.96
N GLU A 76 -13.14 6.90 37.77
CA GLU A 76 -13.61 5.52 37.66
C GLU A 76 -14.40 5.29 36.36
N GLU A 77 -15.23 6.26 35.94
CA GLU A 77 -15.92 6.24 34.65
C GLU A 77 -14.93 6.25 33.49
N GLU A 78 -13.92 7.12 33.52
CA GLU A 78 -12.86 7.18 32.50
C GLU A 78 -12.08 5.87 32.39
N GLN A 79 -11.79 5.23 33.52
CA GLN A 79 -11.14 3.91 33.57
C GLN A 79 -12.04 2.79 33.05
N ALA A 80 -13.33 2.80 33.41
CA ALA A 80 -14.31 1.80 32.97
C ALA A 80 -14.58 1.88 31.47
N VAL A 81 -14.59 3.08 30.88
CA VAL A 81 -14.68 3.29 29.42
C VAL A 81 -13.44 2.75 28.71
N GLY A 82 -12.30 2.62 29.40
CA GLY A 82 -11.06 2.10 28.85
C GLY A 82 -10.48 2.99 27.75
N LEU A 83 -10.73 4.31 27.83
CA LEU A 83 -10.29 5.28 26.83
C LEU A 83 -8.76 5.34 26.74
N TYR A 84 -8.09 5.14 27.87
CA TYR A 84 -6.64 5.15 27.98
C TYR A 84 -6.08 3.73 28.12
N ARG A 85 -5.00 3.46 27.39
CA ARG A 85 -4.22 2.23 27.50
C ARG A 85 -2.92 2.51 28.22
N GLU A 86 -2.43 1.52 28.96
CA GLU A 86 -1.12 1.59 29.55
C GLU A 86 -0.04 1.66 28.46
N TYR A 87 0.86 2.63 28.61
CA TYR A 87 1.93 2.87 27.64
C TYR A 87 2.80 1.63 27.39
N ASP A 88 3.14 0.90 28.46
CA ASP A 88 4.00 -0.27 28.39
C ASP A 88 3.39 -1.41 27.54
N LEU A 89 2.07 -1.59 27.62
CA LEU A 89 1.37 -2.59 26.81
C LEU A 89 1.45 -2.22 25.32
N CYS A 90 1.15 -0.96 24.99
CA CYS A 90 1.25 -0.46 23.62
C CYS A 90 2.67 -0.62 23.04
N VAL A 91 3.70 -0.35 23.84
CA VAL A 91 5.10 -0.50 23.40
C VAL A 91 5.43 -1.97 23.14
N ARG A 92 5.01 -2.89 24.01
CA ARG A 92 5.23 -4.34 23.83
C ARG A 92 4.53 -4.85 22.57
N GLU A 93 3.28 -4.46 22.35
CA GLU A 93 2.53 -4.82 21.14
C GLU A 93 3.22 -4.32 19.88
N MET A 94 3.65 -3.05 19.87
CA MET A 94 4.35 -2.46 18.73
C MET A 94 5.68 -3.14 18.44
N ASN A 95 6.45 -3.49 19.47
CA ASN A 95 7.70 -4.21 19.30
C ASN A 95 7.48 -5.63 18.75
N ALA A 96 6.46 -6.35 19.24
CA ALA A 96 6.10 -7.65 18.71
C ALA A 96 5.66 -7.57 17.23
N LEU A 97 4.92 -6.52 16.85
CA LEU A 97 4.54 -6.29 15.46
C LEU A 97 5.74 -5.98 14.56
N LYS A 98 6.71 -5.19 15.04
CA LYS A 98 7.96 -4.90 14.31
C LYS A 98 8.76 -6.18 14.06
N GLN A 99 9.00 -6.99 15.10
CA GLN A 99 9.72 -8.26 14.97
C GLN A 99 9.04 -9.21 13.98
N LYS A 100 7.70 -9.28 13.98
CA LYS A 100 6.96 -10.09 13.01
C LYS A 100 7.13 -9.60 11.57
N LYS A 101 7.23 -8.28 11.35
CA LYS A 101 7.48 -7.71 10.01
C LYS A 101 8.90 -8.01 9.55
N GLU A 102 9.88 -7.75 10.41
CA GLU A 102 11.29 -8.02 10.14
C GLU A 102 11.54 -9.50 9.83
N ALA A 103 10.91 -10.41 10.59
CA ALA A 103 11.01 -11.85 10.33
C ALA A 103 10.41 -12.25 8.97
N LYS A 104 9.29 -11.65 8.56
CA LYS A 104 8.68 -11.89 7.24
C LYS A 104 9.55 -11.36 6.11
N GLU A 105 10.11 -10.17 6.28
CA GLU A 105 11.03 -9.57 5.31
C GLU A 105 12.30 -10.40 5.17
N ALA A 106 12.90 -10.83 6.28
CA ALA A 106 14.06 -11.70 6.28
C ALA A 106 13.77 -13.05 5.59
N ALA A 107 12.62 -13.67 5.86
CA ALA A 107 12.21 -14.90 5.20
C ALA A 107 12.06 -14.72 3.68
N ARG A 108 11.41 -13.62 3.26
CA ARG A 108 11.26 -13.27 1.84
C ARG A 108 12.62 -13.06 1.16
N ILE A 109 13.54 -12.35 1.80
CA ILE A 109 14.89 -12.12 1.28
C ILE A 109 15.64 -13.45 1.13
N ALA A 110 15.58 -14.33 2.14
CA ALA A 110 16.21 -15.64 2.08
C ALA A 110 15.64 -16.54 0.97
N GLU A 111 14.33 -16.45 0.69
CA GLU A 111 13.72 -17.12 -0.46
C GLU A 111 14.20 -16.56 -1.80
N LEU A 112 14.29 -15.23 -1.92
CA LEU A 112 14.81 -14.57 -3.12
C LEU A 112 16.27 -14.95 -3.38
N GLU A 113 17.12 -15.00 -2.35
CA GLU A 113 18.52 -15.42 -2.48
C GLU A 113 18.64 -16.85 -3.02
N LYS A 114 17.82 -17.79 -2.51
CA LYS A 114 17.77 -19.17 -3.02
C LYS A 114 17.31 -19.22 -4.48
N ASN A 115 16.36 -18.38 -4.86
CA ASN A 115 15.88 -18.31 -6.23
C ASN A 115 16.92 -17.69 -7.17
N LEU A 116 17.63 -16.66 -6.72
CA LEU A 116 18.74 -16.04 -7.47
C LEU A 116 19.89 -17.02 -7.71
N GLN A 117 20.23 -17.86 -6.73
CA GLN A 117 21.24 -18.91 -6.91
C GLN A 117 20.83 -19.93 -7.99
N LYS A 118 19.54 -20.26 -8.09
CA LYS A 118 19.01 -21.20 -9.10
C LYS A 118 18.76 -20.56 -10.47
N TYR A 119 18.65 -19.24 -10.51
CA TYR A 119 18.35 -18.47 -11.72
C TYR A 119 19.30 -18.74 -12.91
N PRO A 120 20.64 -18.75 -12.77
CA PRO A 120 21.53 -18.96 -13.92
C PRO A 120 21.37 -20.33 -14.56
N GLU A 121 21.15 -21.38 -13.76
CA GLU A 121 20.90 -22.73 -14.30
C GLU A 121 19.58 -22.81 -15.07
N MET A 122 18.53 -22.15 -14.55
CA MET A 122 17.22 -22.11 -15.20
C MET A 122 17.26 -21.29 -16.49
N LEU A 123 18.00 -20.19 -16.51
CA LEU A 123 18.22 -19.37 -17.70
C LEU A 123 18.93 -20.18 -18.79
N ALA A 124 20.03 -20.87 -18.45
CA ALA A 124 20.77 -21.70 -19.42
C ALA A 124 19.89 -22.83 -20.00
N LYS A 125 19.05 -23.46 -19.17
CA LYS A 125 18.08 -24.47 -19.63
C LYS A 125 17.04 -23.87 -20.58
N TYR A 126 16.55 -22.67 -20.29
CA TYR A 126 15.58 -21.98 -21.12
C TYR A 126 16.17 -21.58 -22.47
N GLU A 127 17.36 -20.98 -22.49
CA GLU A 127 18.07 -20.62 -23.72
C GLU A 127 18.35 -21.87 -24.58
N ALA A 128 18.81 -22.97 -23.97
CA ALA A 128 19.01 -24.22 -24.67
C ALA A 128 17.70 -24.80 -25.25
N SER A 129 16.56 -24.59 -24.57
CA SER A 129 15.25 -25.00 -25.08
C SER A 129 14.79 -24.14 -26.26
N GLN A 130 15.06 -22.83 -26.23
CA GLN A 130 14.74 -21.92 -27.32
C GLN A 130 15.54 -22.27 -28.57
N VAL A 131 16.85 -22.47 -28.44
CA VAL A 131 17.70 -22.88 -29.57
C VAL A 131 17.27 -24.22 -30.18
N LYS A 132 16.80 -25.17 -29.36
CA LYS A 132 16.25 -26.43 -29.87
C LYS A 132 14.92 -26.21 -30.59
N ALA A 133 14.04 -25.37 -30.04
CA ALA A 133 12.77 -25.05 -30.66
C ALA A 133 12.94 -24.35 -32.01
N GLU A 134 13.88 -23.40 -32.12
CA GLU A 134 14.24 -22.73 -33.37
C GLU A 134 14.77 -23.74 -34.40
N LYS A 135 15.73 -24.58 -34.02
CA LYS A 135 16.25 -25.63 -34.91
C LYS A 135 15.16 -26.59 -35.39
N GLU A 136 14.27 -27.01 -34.50
CA GLU A 136 13.14 -27.85 -34.90
C GLU A 136 12.13 -27.13 -35.81
N ARG A 137 11.98 -25.81 -35.70
CA ARG A 137 11.15 -25.02 -36.62
C ARG A 137 11.82 -24.95 -37.99
N ASP A 138 13.11 -24.62 -38.03
CA ASP A 138 13.90 -24.58 -39.26
C ASP A 138 13.92 -25.94 -39.97
N GLU A 139 14.12 -27.04 -39.25
CA GLU A 139 14.08 -28.40 -39.80
C GLU A 139 12.70 -28.75 -40.35
N LYS A 140 11.62 -28.32 -39.70
CA LYS A 140 10.24 -28.54 -40.17
C LYS A 140 9.94 -27.70 -41.41
N GLU A 141 10.45 -26.48 -41.49
CA GLU A 141 10.31 -25.61 -42.66
C GLU A 141 11.10 -26.17 -43.85
N ILE A 142 12.36 -26.56 -43.66
CA ILE A 142 13.19 -27.20 -44.68
C ILE A 142 12.54 -28.52 -45.16
N ALA A 143 12.01 -29.33 -44.24
CA ALA A 143 11.30 -30.56 -44.59
C ALA A 143 10.01 -30.29 -45.38
N LEU A 144 9.28 -29.22 -45.04
CA LEU A 144 8.09 -28.80 -45.79
C LEU A 144 8.47 -28.33 -47.19
N GLU A 145 9.51 -27.51 -47.32
CA GLU A 145 10.00 -27.01 -48.61
C GLU A 145 10.49 -28.15 -49.52
N ASN A 146 11.22 -29.12 -48.98
CA ASN A 146 11.66 -30.30 -49.73
C ASN A 146 10.47 -31.12 -50.22
N ARG A 147 9.46 -31.33 -49.38
CA ARG A 147 8.22 -32.03 -49.78
C ARG A 147 7.44 -31.27 -50.84
N ILE A 148 7.35 -29.94 -50.73
CA ILE A 148 6.73 -29.10 -51.74
C ILE A 148 7.46 -29.24 -53.07
N ARG A 149 8.80 -29.22 -53.07
CA ARG A 149 9.63 -29.37 -54.27
C ARG A 149 9.43 -30.73 -54.95
N GLU A 150 9.43 -31.83 -54.18
CA GLU A 150 9.19 -33.18 -54.72
C GLU A 150 7.81 -33.31 -55.37
N ILE A 151 6.77 -32.72 -54.77
CA ILE A 151 5.43 -32.71 -55.33
C ILE A 151 5.38 -31.86 -56.61
N GLN A 152 6.06 -30.71 -56.63
CA GLN A 152 6.18 -29.87 -57.82
C GLN A 152 6.91 -30.58 -58.97
N GLU A 153 7.99 -31.32 -58.67
CA GLU A 153 8.70 -32.14 -59.66
C GLU A 153 7.83 -33.26 -60.23
N TYR A 154 6.98 -33.88 -59.40
CA TYR A 154 6.04 -34.91 -59.85
C TYR A 154 4.96 -34.38 -60.80
N PHE A 155 4.46 -33.15 -60.57
CA PHE A 155 3.41 -32.55 -61.39
C PHE A 155 3.93 -31.74 -62.59
N GLY A 156 5.15 -31.21 -62.52
CA GLY A 156 5.78 -30.46 -63.61
C GLY A 156 5.28 -29.03 -63.80
N TYR A 157 4.46 -28.50 -62.89
CA TYR A 157 4.00 -27.11 -62.86
C TYR A 157 3.85 -26.61 -61.41
N TRP A 158 3.91 -25.28 -61.23
CA TRP A 158 3.80 -24.67 -59.90
C TRP A 158 2.38 -24.79 -59.35
N MET A 159 2.24 -25.44 -58.19
CA MET A 159 0.96 -25.64 -57.48
C MET A 159 0.99 -24.94 -56.13
N ASP A 160 -0.16 -24.37 -55.74
CA ASP A 160 -0.34 -23.73 -54.44
C ASP A 160 -0.44 -24.77 -53.31
N PRO A 161 0.23 -24.56 -52.16
CA PRO A 161 0.16 -25.46 -50.99
C PRO A 161 -1.24 -25.57 -50.35
N LYS A 162 -2.19 -24.72 -50.73
CA LYS A 162 -3.57 -24.70 -50.24
C LYS A 162 -4.54 -25.49 -51.13
N ASP A 163 -4.07 -26.05 -52.24
CA ASP A 163 -4.91 -26.83 -53.14
C ASP A 163 -5.23 -28.21 -52.53
N PRO A 164 -6.52 -28.65 -52.52
CA PRO A 164 -6.89 -29.97 -52.03
C PRO A 164 -6.16 -31.13 -52.71
N ARG A 165 -5.69 -30.97 -53.95
CA ARG A 165 -4.89 -31.99 -54.66
C ARG A 165 -3.50 -32.18 -54.04
N PHE A 166 -2.92 -31.10 -53.49
CA PHE A 166 -1.64 -31.14 -52.79
C PHE A 166 -1.76 -31.96 -51.50
N GLU A 167 -2.85 -31.74 -50.75
CA GLU A 167 -3.12 -32.44 -49.50
C GLU A 167 -3.29 -33.96 -49.68
N VAL A 168 -4.02 -34.39 -50.72
CA VAL A 168 -4.19 -35.82 -51.03
C VAL A 168 -2.86 -36.50 -51.36
N MET A 169 -1.99 -35.84 -52.13
CA MET A 169 -0.68 -36.39 -52.50
C MET A 169 0.30 -36.43 -51.32
N LEU A 170 0.28 -35.41 -50.46
CA LEU A 170 1.05 -35.40 -49.22
C LEU A 170 0.67 -36.58 -48.33
N GLN A 171 -0.64 -36.85 -48.17
CA GLN A 171 -1.14 -37.97 -47.38
C GLN A 171 -0.74 -39.33 -47.97
N GLN A 172 -0.75 -39.49 -49.30
CA GLN A 172 -0.29 -40.73 -49.95
C GLN A 172 1.20 -40.97 -49.71
N LYS A 173 2.03 -39.93 -49.85
CA LYS A 173 3.48 -40.01 -49.62
C LYS A 173 3.82 -40.31 -48.16
N GLU A 174 3.14 -39.67 -47.21
CA GLU A 174 3.33 -40.01 -45.80
C GLU A 174 2.95 -41.47 -45.48
N GLN A 175 1.93 -42.02 -46.14
CA GLN A 175 1.55 -43.42 -45.97
C GLN A 175 2.58 -44.38 -46.56
N GLU A 176 3.18 -44.05 -47.70
CA GLU A 176 4.27 -44.81 -48.31
C GLU A 176 5.52 -44.80 -47.43
N GLU A 177 5.94 -43.64 -46.91
CA GLU A 177 7.07 -43.51 -45.98
C GLU A 177 6.81 -44.24 -44.66
N LYS A 178 5.61 -44.12 -44.08
CA LYS A 178 5.23 -44.85 -42.84
C LYS A 178 5.26 -46.36 -43.05
N LYS A 179 4.89 -46.86 -44.24
CA LYS A 179 4.98 -48.28 -44.57
C LYS A 179 6.44 -48.71 -44.77
N ALA A 180 7.24 -47.93 -45.48
CA ALA A 180 8.67 -48.20 -45.70
C ALA A 180 9.46 -48.20 -44.38
N ALA A 181 9.24 -47.23 -43.49
CA ALA A 181 9.87 -47.16 -42.17
C ALA A 181 9.50 -48.35 -41.27
N LYS A 182 8.25 -48.82 -41.34
CA LYS A 182 7.82 -50.03 -40.61
C LYS A 182 8.51 -51.29 -41.15
N LEU A 183 8.68 -51.40 -42.46
CA LEU A 183 9.38 -52.53 -43.09
C LEU A 183 10.89 -52.50 -42.78
N ALA A 184 11.52 -51.33 -42.83
CA ALA A 184 12.93 -51.14 -42.46
C ALA A 184 13.17 -51.51 -40.98
N LYS A 185 12.33 -51.04 -40.05
CA LYS A 185 12.40 -51.41 -38.63
C LYS A 185 12.24 -52.92 -38.41
N LYS A 186 11.33 -53.58 -39.15
CA LYS A 186 11.18 -55.04 -39.09
C LYS A 186 12.41 -55.76 -39.62
N ALA A 187 13.03 -55.29 -40.70
CA ALA A 187 14.25 -55.86 -41.26
C ALA A 187 15.46 -55.68 -40.33
N GLU A 188 15.61 -54.52 -39.68
CA GLU A 188 16.66 -54.29 -38.66
C GLU A 188 16.47 -55.17 -37.43
N GLN A 189 15.23 -55.33 -36.96
CA GLN A 189 14.91 -56.26 -35.87
C GLN A 189 15.20 -57.71 -36.25
N GLN A 190 14.92 -58.12 -37.50
CA GLN A 190 15.27 -59.45 -38.01
C GLN A 190 16.78 -59.64 -38.11
N LYS A 191 17.53 -58.64 -38.58
CA LYS A 191 19.00 -58.69 -38.63
C LYS A 191 19.63 -58.81 -37.24
N LYS A 192 19.13 -58.07 -36.25
CA LYS A 192 19.57 -58.18 -34.85
C LYS A 192 19.28 -59.58 -34.29
N ARG A 193 18.06 -60.10 -34.51
CA ARG A 193 17.70 -61.48 -34.09
C ARG A 193 18.54 -62.57 -34.75
N ILE A 194 18.94 -62.40 -36.01
CA ILE A 194 19.83 -63.36 -36.70
C ILE A 194 21.25 -63.27 -36.15
N ALA A 195 21.74 -62.08 -35.83
CA ALA A 195 23.06 -61.87 -35.23
C ALA A 195 23.16 -62.37 -33.78
N ASP A 196 22.05 -62.42 -33.04
CA ASP A 196 22.01 -62.96 -31.67
C ASP A 196 21.90 -64.50 -31.62
N VAL A 197 21.64 -65.16 -32.76
CA VAL A 197 21.41 -66.62 -32.87
C VAL A 197 22.58 -67.37 -33.53
N VAL A 198 23.53 -66.65 -34.14
CA VAL A 198 24.80 -67.16 -34.69
C VAL A 198 25.93 -66.88 -33.71
#